data_AF-A0A8K0CXI3-F1
#
_entry.id   AF-A0A8K0CXI3-F1
#
_cell.length_a   1.000
_cell.length_b   1.000
_cell.length_c   1.000
_cell.angle_alpha   90.00
_cell.angle_beta   90.00
_cell.angle_gamma   90.00
#
_symmetry.space_group_name_H-M   'P 1'
#
loop_
_entity.id
_entity.type
_entity.pdbx_description
1 polymer ?
#
loop_
_entity_poly.entity_id
_entity_poly.type
_entity_poly.pdbx_seq_one_letter_code
_entity_poly.pdbx_strand_id
1 'polypeptide(L)'
;MLNGKKKTGKIYCLLLNPDITQDFRWMFENVAKLSVEEDFPQLRWVVASRKKERFLTNDVEWLTSSIQLPNFSAETAQISKRPSKRFKELSDSSKRRKTMELRKQVPVEQLVYAASVSQCTSGNTDASVIIKEITSIPTRATKSISPYKSIIFKRKQVDVKKHTPQETLAIFVEGDFTTRQWEIFHVFSSLCDWCQNKRRTSTIIWQNSVPSSVRFCKPIRIRLISETKDITKEEKPYIENQVQNLTETQIQTPEEIVKIKHPMLFTVVDGKVCNAATDIASNYALLCLAYQLPLQKWQALTLEEKKTAKQTKEKILRGFKEEMGFLVDVPNAGNLTSPYYFLLWTGDRNWAVFDDEGLTSNGI
;
A
#
# COMPACT_ATOMS: atom_id res chain seq x y z
N MET A 1 31.48 25.99 -21.25
CA MET A 1 32.24 24.90 -20.59
C MET A 1 31.27 23.90 -19.99
N LEU A 2 31.49 22.59 -20.17
CA LEU A 2 30.66 21.53 -19.59
C LEU A 2 31.31 21.02 -18.31
N ASN A 3 30.54 20.87 -17.23
CA ASN A 3 30.88 19.93 -16.16
C ASN A 3 29.62 19.16 -15.76
N GLY A 4 29.48 17.95 -16.32
CA GLY A 4 28.36 17.06 -16.06
C GLY A 4 28.58 16.26 -14.78
N LYS A 5 27.56 16.25 -13.89
CA LYS A 5 27.54 15.39 -12.71
C LYS A 5 27.61 13.91 -13.13
N LYS A 6 28.73 13.24 -12.85
CA LYS A 6 28.84 11.78 -12.99
C LYS A 6 27.93 11.12 -11.94
N LYS A 7 27.07 10.20 -12.38
CA LYS A 7 26.41 9.25 -11.46
C LYS A 7 27.44 8.21 -11.04
N THR A 8 27.93 8.29 -9.81
CA THR A 8 28.63 7.17 -9.17
C THR A 8 27.61 6.13 -8.72
N GLY A 9 27.89 4.85 -8.98
CA GLY A 9 27.11 3.76 -8.39
C GLY A 9 27.37 3.70 -6.90
N LYS A 10 26.31 3.52 -6.09
CA LYS A 10 26.47 3.27 -4.66
C LYS A 10 27.03 1.85 -4.47
N ILE A 11 28.33 1.75 -4.23
CA ILE A 11 28.87 0.59 -3.52
C ILE A 11 28.52 0.82 -2.05
N TYR A 12 27.86 -0.15 -1.42
CA TYR A 12 27.55 -0.10 0.00
C TYR A 12 28.83 -0.40 0.78
N CYS A 13 29.56 0.64 1.19
CA CYS A 13 30.52 0.51 2.27
C CYS A 13 29.74 0.26 3.57
N LEU A 14 29.72 -1.01 4.02
CA LEU A 14 29.37 -1.33 5.39
C LEU A 14 30.39 -0.64 6.30
N LEU A 15 29.89 0.18 7.23
CA LEU A 15 30.69 0.69 8.33
C LEU A 15 31.05 -0.48 9.23
N LEU A 16 32.31 -0.93 9.15
CA LEU A 16 32.90 -1.94 10.02
C LEU A 16 33.98 -1.29 10.88
N ASN A 17 34.14 -1.81 12.11
CA ASN A 17 35.04 -1.24 13.13
C ASN A 17 36.48 -1.06 12.62
N PRO A 18 37.16 0.04 13.01
CA PRO A 18 38.50 0.37 12.52
C PRO A 18 39.57 -0.69 12.86
N ASP A 19 39.42 -1.44 13.95
CA ASP A 19 40.43 -2.42 14.43
C ASP A 19 40.56 -3.70 13.59
N ILE A 20 39.70 -3.91 12.58
CA ILE A 20 39.72 -5.12 11.72
C ILE A 20 40.38 -4.82 10.34
N THR A 21 40.89 -3.60 10.13
CA THR A 21 41.20 -3.09 8.77
C THR A 21 42.55 -3.52 8.17
N GLN A 22 43.51 -4.04 8.95
CA GLN A 22 44.86 -4.33 8.42
C GLN A 22 44.95 -5.68 7.66
N ASP A 23 44.37 -6.76 8.20
CA ASP A 23 44.43 -8.08 7.57
C ASP A 23 43.57 -8.18 6.29
N PHE A 24 42.38 -7.57 6.29
CA PHE A 24 41.51 -7.57 5.11
C PHE A 24 42.09 -6.78 3.93
N ARG A 25 42.93 -5.78 4.18
CA ARG A 25 43.58 -4.99 3.12
C ARG A 25 44.65 -5.79 2.39
N TRP A 26 45.47 -6.54 3.13
CA TRP A 26 46.44 -7.49 2.57
C TRP A 26 45.75 -8.60 1.76
N MET A 27 44.59 -9.08 2.22
CA MET A 27 43.80 -10.07 1.50
C MET A 27 43.28 -9.51 0.15
N PHE A 28 42.75 -8.28 0.13
CA PHE A 28 42.26 -7.65 -1.11
C PHE A 28 43.35 -7.35 -2.14
N GLU A 29 44.54 -6.91 -1.69
CA GLU A 29 45.65 -6.59 -2.61
C GLU A 29 46.25 -7.83 -3.29
N ASN A 30 46.16 -9.02 -2.67
CA ASN A 30 46.63 -10.28 -3.25
C ASN A 30 45.55 -11.07 -4.02
N VAL A 31 44.27 -10.95 -3.63
CA VAL A 31 43.14 -11.61 -4.34
C VAL A 31 42.94 -11.08 -5.77
N ALA A 32 43.39 -9.86 -6.07
CA ALA A 32 43.23 -9.23 -7.39
C ALA A 32 44.00 -9.90 -8.56
N LYS A 33 44.73 -11.00 -8.31
CA LYS A 33 45.55 -11.69 -9.33
C LYS A 33 45.04 -13.07 -9.75
N LEU A 34 44.03 -13.64 -9.07
CA LEU A 34 43.69 -15.06 -9.21
C LEU A 34 42.21 -15.29 -9.50
N SER A 35 41.93 -15.74 -10.71
CA SER A 35 40.63 -16.26 -11.11
C SER A 35 40.83 -17.26 -12.26
N VAL A 36 40.86 -18.56 -11.95
CA VAL A 36 40.58 -19.67 -12.90
C VAL A 36 40.51 -21.05 -12.21
N GLU A 37 41.11 -21.28 -11.04
CA GLU A 37 41.01 -22.55 -10.29
C GLU A 37 40.10 -22.47 -9.05
N GLU A 38 39.48 -23.61 -8.68
CA GLU A 38 38.31 -23.68 -7.79
C GLU A 38 38.61 -23.43 -6.29
N ASP A 39 39.86 -23.46 -5.87
CA ASP A 39 40.27 -23.20 -4.48
C ASP A 39 40.36 -21.69 -4.17
N PHE A 40 39.21 -21.09 -3.88
CA PHE A 40 39.17 -19.68 -3.46
C PHE A 40 40.04 -19.43 -2.21
N PRO A 41 40.84 -18.35 -2.16
CA PRO A 41 41.71 -18.02 -1.02
C PRO A 41 40.97 -17.92 0.32
N GLN A 42 39.66 -17.61 0.27
CA GLN A 42 38.78 -17.51 1.42
C GLN A 42 38.57 -18.87 2.12
N LEU A 43 38.55 -19.99 1.40
CA LEU A 43 38.41 -21.33 1.97
C LEU A 43 39.68 -21.73 2.72
N ARG A 44 40.85 -21.58 2.09
CA ARG A 44 42.17 -21.83 2.70
C ARG A 44 42.41 -20.91 3.91
N TRP A 45 42.01 -19.64 3.84
CA TRP A 45 42.03 -18.72 4.99
C TRP A 45 41.16 -19.16 6.17
N VAL A 46 39.99 -19.76 5.91
CA VAL A 46 39.13 -20.34 6.97
C VAL A 46 39.78 -21.58 7.58
N VAL A 47 40.37 -22.47 6.78
CA VAL A 47 41.11 -23.65 7.26
C VAL A 47 42.31 -23.25 8.13
N ALA A 48 43.04 -22.20 7.74
CA ALA A 48 44.10 -21.58 8.54
C ALA A 48 43.60 -20.89 9.84
N SER A 49 42.31 -21.04 10.19
CA SER A 49 41.67 -20.41 11.35
C SER A 49 41.76 -18.87 11.33
N ARG A 50 41.83 -18.28 10.13
CA ARG A 50 42.04 -16.84 9.91
C ARG A 50 43.31 -16.27 10.56
N LYS A 51 44.32 -17.11 10.84
CA LYS A 51 45.62 -16.68 11.38
C LYS A 51 46.65 -16.61 10.27
N LYS A 52 47.22 -15.41 10.07
CA LYS A 52 48.17 -15.10 9.00
C LYS A 52 49.37 -16.04 8.96
N GLU A 53 50.00 -16.28 10.10
CA GLU A 53 51.15 -17.18 10.24
C GLU A 53 50.82 -18.60 9.77
N ARG A 54 49.67 -19.17 10.19
CA ARG A 54 49.24 -20.50 9.76
C ARG A 54 48.97 -20.58 8.27
N PHE A 55 48.30 -19.57 7.70
CA PHE A 55 48.02 -19.53 6.27
C PHE A 55 49.32 -19.50 5.46
N LEU A 56 50.25 -18.62 5.84
CA LEU A 56 51.53 -18.50 5.15
C LEU A 56 52.34 -19.80 5.24
N THR A 57 52.37 -20.49 6.40
CA THR A 57 53.11 -21.75 6.56
C THR A 57 52.43 -22.95 5.87
N ASN A 58 51.10 -22.99 5.82
CA ASN A 58 50.37 -24.13 5.23
C ASN A 58 50.29 -24.05 3.71
N ASP A 59 50.20 -22.85 3.13
CA ASP A 59 49.96 -22.62 1.70
C ASP A 59 51.21 -22.08 0.95
N VAL A 60 52.44 -22.30 1.48
CA VAL A 60 53.71 -21.83 0.86
C VAL A 60 53.85 -22.28 -0.60
N GLU A 61 53.59 -23.56 -0.87
CA GLU A 61 53.74 -24.13 -2.21
C GLU A 61 52.73 -23.54 -3.19
N TRP A 62 51.49 -23.31 -2.74
CA TRP A 62 50.45 -22.66 -3.53
C TRP A 62 50.83 -21.20 -3.85
N LEU A 63 51.31 -20.46 -2.85
CA LEU A 63 51.78 -19.07 -3.00
C LEU A 63 53.04 -18.92 -3.87
N THR A 64 53.88 -19.95 -3.97
CA THR A 64 55.10 -19.95 -4.80
C THR A 64 54.91 -20.61 -6.17
N SER A 65 53.81 -21.31 -6.40
CA SER A 65 53.47 -21.90 -7.71
C SER A 65 53.29 -20.83 -8.80
N SER A 66 53.88 -21.05 -9.97
CA SER A 66 53.79 -20.12 -11.10
C SER A 66 52.60 -20.47 -12.00
N ILE A 67 51.61 -19.58 -12.02
CA ILE A 67 50.35 -19.83 -12.73
C ILE A 67 50.47 -19.48 -14.21
N GLN A 68 50.23 -20.49 -15.04
CA GLN A 68 50.14 -20.38 -16.49
C GLN A 68 48.78 -19.77 -16.86
N LEU A 69 48.71 -18.44 -17.03
CA LEU A 69 47.50 -17.81 -17.55
C LEU A 69 47.29 -18.24 -19.01
N PRO A 70 46.07 -18.66 -19.41
CA PRO A 70 45.81 -19.08 -20.78
C PRO A 70 46.12 -17.95 -21.76
N ASN A 71 46.93 -18.26 -22.76
CA ASN A 71 47.48 -17.28 -23.68
C ASN A 71 46.40 -16.85 -24.69
N PHE A 72 45.63 -15.80 -24.37
CA PHE A 72 44.56 -15.27 -25.21
C PHE A 72 45.12 -14.66 -26.51
N SER A 73 45.31 -15.48 -27.54
CA SER A 73 45.67 -15.01 -28.88
C SER A 73 44.54 -14.13 -29.46
N ALA A 74 44.92 -13.04 -30.12
CA ALA A 74 44.00 -11.99 -30.55
C ALA A 74 42.99 -12.43 -31.65
N GLU A 75 43.11 -13.65 -32.16
CA GLU A 75 42.36 -14.15 -33.32
C GLU A 75 40.91 -14.55 -32.98
N THR A 76 40.59 -14.81 -31.70
CA THR A 76 39.21 -15.10 -31.24
C THR A 76 38.34 -13.85 -31.00
N ALA A 77 38.82 -12.65 -31.33
CA ALA A 77 38.13 -11.37 -31.08
C ALA A 77 36.85 -11.10 -31.93
N GLN A 78 36.33 -12.09 -32.65
CA GLN A 78 35.16 -11.94 -33.54
C GLN A 78 33.78 -12.07 -32.83
N ILE A 79 33.68 -12.73 -31.67
CA ILE A 79 32.37 -13.14 -31.09
C ILE A 79 32.12 -12.62 -29.65
N SER A 80 32.56 -11.39 -29.33
CA SER A 80 32.11 -10.71 -28.09
C SER A 80 31.96 -9.20 -28.26
N LYS A 81 31.03 -8.79 -29.14
CA LYS A 81 30.57 -7.39 -29.22
C LYS A 81 29.26 -7.25 -28.46
N ARG A 82 29.28 -6.40 -27.41
CA ARG A 82 28.11 -6.02 -26.60
C ARG A 82 26.89 -5.71 -27.49
N PRO A 83 25.70 -6.27 -27.23
CA PRO A 83 24.51 -6.08 -28.05
C PRO A 83 24.23 -4.59 -28.34
N SER A 84 24.11 -4.28 -29.63
CA SER A 84 23.89 -2.93 -30.13
C SER A 84 22.42 -2.51 -29.91
N LYS A 85 22.16 -1.62 -28.95
CA LYS A 85 20.82 -1.04 -28.73
C LYS A 85 20.33 -0.21 -29.92
N ARG A 86 19.02 -0.21 -30.15
CA ARG A 86 18.37 0.64 -31.18
C ARG A 86 18.63 2.12 -30.88
N PHE A 87 18.70 2.95 -31.92
CA PHE A 87 19.09 4.36 -31.76
C PHE A 87 18.22 5.14 -30.76
N LYS A 88 16.90 4.87 -30.71
CA LYS A 88 15.95 5.48 -29.78
C LYS A 88 16.31 5.23 -28.29
N GLU A 89 16.80 4.03 -27.98
CA GLU A 89 17.11 3.53 -26.62
C GLU A 89 18.51 3.91 -26.12
N LEU A 90 19.35 4.53 -26.97
CA LEU A 90 20.68 4.97 -26.58
C LEU A 90 20.63 6.23 -25.68
N SER A 91 21.60 6.34 -24.77
CA SER A 91 21.85 7.59 -24.04
C SER A 91 22.22 8.72 -25.01
N ASP A 92 21.93 9.96 -24.64
CA ASP A 92 22.24 11.13 -25.50
C ASP A 92 23.75 11.25 -25.79
N SER A 93 24.60 10.89 -24.83
CA SER A 93 26.06 10.81 -25.00
C SER A 93 26.48 9.77 -26.05
N SER A 94 25.67 8.73 -26.28
CA SER A 94 25.92 7.70 -27.28
C SER A 94 25.29 8.07 -28.63
N LYS A 95 24.10 8.69 -28.63
CA LYS A 95 23.48 9.30 -29.82
C LYS A 95 24.40 10.34 -30.44
N ARG A 96 24.90 11.31 -29.65
CA ARG A 96 25.84 12.37 -30.10
C ARG A 96 27.15 11.83 -30.69
N ARG A 97 27.65 10.69 -30.19
CA ARG A 97 28.83 10.01 -30.75
C ARG A 97 28.50 9.34 -32.08
N LYS A 98 27.41 8.58 -32.17
CA LYS A 98 26.96 7.96 -33.44
C LYS A 98 26.64 9.00 -34.53
N THR A 99 26.11 10.17 -34.18
CA THR A 99 25.85 11.27 -35.13
C THR A 99 26.99 12.29 -35.22
N MET A 100 28.20 11.97 -34.74
CA MET A 100 29.32 12.91 -34.81
C MET A 100 29.76 13.15 -36.26
N GLU A 101 29.87 12.10 -37.05
CA GLU A 101 30.41 12.18 -38.41
C GLU A 101 29.47 12.94 -39.35
N LEU A 102 28.18 12.63 -39.33
CA LEU A 102 27.14 13.35 -40.06
C LEU A 102 27.12 14.87 -39.74
N ARG A 103 27.43 15.25 -38.49
CA ARG A 103 27.49 16.67 -38.06
C ARG A 103 28.80 17.37 -38.42
N LYS A 104 29.82 16.65 -38.86
CA LYS A 104 31.07 17.23 -39.40
C LYS A 104 31.01 17.41 -40.91
N GLN A 105 30.44 16.42 -41.61
CA GLN A 105 30.43 16.37 -43.07
C GLN A 105 29.32 17.24 -43.69
N VAL A 106 28.17 17.36 -43.03
CA VAL A 106 26.98 18.00 -43.61
C VAL A 106 26.70 19.34 -42.90
N PRO A 107 26.50 20.45 -43.63
CA PRO A 107 26.17 21.74 -43.03
C PRO A 107 24.78 21.71 -42.37
N VAL A 108 24.60 22.56 -41.35
CA VAL A 108 23.41 22.57 -40.49
C VAL A 108 22.11 22.75 -41.30
N GLU A 109 22.12 23.63 -42.29
CA GLU A 109 20.97 23.90 -43.17
C GLU A 109 20.47 22.65 -43.90
N GLN A 110 21.39 21.85 -44.46
CA GLN A 110 21.05 20.60 -45.15
C GLN A 110 20.52 19.54 -44.18
N LEU A 111 21.09 19.42 -42.97
CA LEU A 111 20.60 18.51 -41.92
C LEU A 111 19.18 18.88 -41.47
N VAL A 112 18.90 20.18 -41.34
CA VAL A 112 17.60 20.72 -40.95
C VAL A 112 16.56 20.53 -42.06
N TYR A 113 16.92 20.78 -43.32
CA TYR A 113 16.06 20.51 -44.47
C TYR A 113 15.73 19.01 -44.57
N ALA A 114 16.74 18.13 -44.49
CA ALA A 114 16.57 16.68 -44.51
C ALA A 114 15.68 16.18 -43.36
N ALA A 115 15.82 16.74 -42.16
CA ALA A 115 14.94 16.43 -41.03
C ALA A 115 13.48 16.85 -41.31
N SER A 116 13.25 18.03 -41.91
CA SER A 116 11.90 18.48 -42.28
C SER A 116 11.25 17.57 -43.33
N VAL A 117 12.01 17.13 -44.35
CA VAL A 117 11.52 16.20 -45.38
C VAL A 117 11.23 14.83 -44.78
N SER A 118 12.14 14.29 -43.95
CA SER A 118 11.95 13.00 -43.27
C SER A 118 10.70 12.97 -42.38
N GLN A 119 10.36 14.07 -41.70
CA GLN A 119 9.11 14.17 -40.94
C GLN A 119 7.87 14.19 -41.85
N CYS A 120 7.89 14.89 -42.98
CA CYS A 120 6.81 14.83 -43.98
C CYS A 120 6.61 13.40 -44.51
N THR A 121 7.66 12.71 -44.93
CA THR A 121 7.58 11.32 -45.43
C THR A 121 7.09 10.34 -44.35
N SER A 122 7.30 10.67 -43.07
CA SER A 122 6.80 9.89 -41.93
C SER A 122 5.35 10.22 -41.53
N GLY A 123 4.65 11.10 -42.26
CA GLY A 123 3.29 11.55 -41.97
C GLY A 123 3.18 12.68 -40.92
N ASN A 124 4.29 13.16 -40.36
CA ASN A 124 4.32 14.20 -39.34
C ASN A 124 4.42 15.60 -39.99
N THR A 125 3.39 16.01 -40.72
CA THR A 125 3.34 17.31 -41.44
C THR A 125 3.61 18.50 -40.51
N ASP A 126 2.94 18.56 -39.37
CA ASP A 126 3.03 19.68 -38.43
C ASP A 126 4.45 19.85 -37.87
N ALA A 127 5.14 18.72 -37.59
CA ALA A 127 6.52 18.74 -37.13
C ALA A 127 7.47 19.30 -38.19
N SER A 128 7.21 19.03 -39.48
CA SER A 128 7.99 19.60 -40.58
C SER A 128 7.79 21.10 -40.73
N VAL A 129 6.54 21.58 -40.62
CA VAL A 129 6.21 23.02 -40.66
C VAL A 129 6.94 23.76 -39.54
N ILE A 130 6.89 23.24 -38.31
CA ILE A 130 7.57 23.81 -37.15
C ILE A 130 9.11 23.86 -37.36
N ILE A 131 9.71 22.80 -37.92
CA ILE A 131 11.16 22.79 -38.22
C ILE A 131 11.51 23.90 -39.21
N LYS A 132 10.74 24.07 -40.30
CA LYS A 132 10.97 25.13 -41.29
C LYS A 132 10.81 26.53 -40.68
N GLU A 133 9.77 26.74 -39.89
CA GLU A 133 9.50 28.02 -39.22
C GLU A 133 10.63 28.43 -38.25
N ILE A 134 11.07 27.50 -37.39
CA ILE A 134 12.20 27.74 -36.46
C ILE A 134 13.49 28.12 -37.21
N THR A 135 13.71 27.51 -38.38
CA THR A 135 14.89 27.74 -39.21
C THR A 135 14.88 29.14 -39.84
N SER A 136 13.70 29.63 -40.21
CA SER A 136 13.54 30.97 -40.80
C SER A 136 13.74 32.13 -39.82
N ILE A 137 13.66 31.89 -38.50
CA ILE A 137 13.77 32.93 -37.46
C ILE A 137 14.77 32.52 -36.35
N PRO A 138 16.07 32.36 -36.66
CA PRO A 138 17.05 31.78 -35.73
C PRO A 138 17.28 32.64 -34.47
N THR A 139 17.19 33.97 -34.59
CA THR A 139 17.46 34.93 -33.51
C THR A 139 16.29 35.15 -32.54
N ARG A 140 15.09 34.57 -32.80
CA ARG A 140 13.87 34.86 -32.02
C ARG A 140 13.02 33.65 -31.65
N ALA A 141 13.63 32.45 -31.59
CA ALA A 141 12.95 31.18 -31.33
C ALA A 141 12.03 31.17 -30.08
N THR A 142 12.33 31.96 -29.04
CA THR A 142 11.47 32.10 -27.85
C THR A 142 10.12 32.77 -28.13
N LYS A 143 10.02 33.60 -29.18
CA LYS A 143 8.79 34.31 -29.56
C LYS A 143 7.92 33.56 -30.57
N SER A 144 8.48 32.72 -31.45
CA SER A 144 7.67 31.81 -32.31
C SER A 144 7.07 30.64 -31.52
N ILE A 145 7.71 30.20 -30.43
CA ILE A 145 7.16 29.18 -29.52
C ILE A 145 5.98 29.72 -28.68
N SER A 146 5.88 31.03 -28.46
CA SER A 146 4.84 31.64 -27.59
C SER A 146 3.40 31.47 -28.14
N PRO A 147 3.10 31.78 -29.41
CA PRO A 147 1.80 31.49 -30.03
C PRO A 147 1.40 30.02 -29.93
N TYR A 148 2.29 29.09 -30.29
CA TYR A 148 2.01 27.64 -30.22
C TYR A 148 1.77 27.16 -28.79
N LYS A 149 2.53 27.64 -27.80
CA LYS A 149 2.22 27.40 -26.39
C LYS A 149 0.82 27.91 -26.03
N SER A 150 0.45 29.12 -26.46
CA SER A 150 -0.88 29.67 -26.17
C SER A 150 -2.02 28.85 -26.80
N ILE A 151 -1.83 28.29 -27.99
CA ILE A 151 -2.83 27.44 -28.68
C ILE A 151 -2.98 26.09 -27.97
N ILE A 152 -1.87 25.47 -27.57
CA ILE A 152 -1.87 24.21 -26.81
C ILE A 152 -2.49 24.40 -25.41
N PHE A 153 -2.21 25.52 -24.73
CA PHE A 153 -2.83 25.86 -23.44
C PHE A 153 -4.32 26.23 -23.59
N LYS A 154 -4.72 26.96 -24.63
CA LYS A 154 -6.13 27.31 -24.89
C LYS A 154 -7.01 26.07 -25.11
N ARG A 155 -6.49 25.01 -25.74
CA ARG A 155 -7.19 23.72 -25.89
C ARG A 155 -7.33 22.93 -24.57
N LYS A 156 -6.77 23.40 -23.45
CA LYS A 156 -6.77 22.68 -22.16
C LYS A 156 -7.24 23.53 -20.96
N GLN A 157 -7.87 24.68 -21.23
CA GLN A 157 -8.68 25.41 -20.25
C GLN A 157 -10.07 24.75 -20.19
N VAL A 158 -10.18 23.65 -19.44
CA VAL A 158 -11.45 23.33 -18.78
C VAL A 158 -11.58 24.34 -17.64
N ASP A 159 -12.75 24.97 -17.48
CA ASP A 159 -12.99 25.85 -16.33
C ASP A 159 -12.84 25.05 -15.03
N VAL A 160 -11.69 25.18 -14.38
CA VAL A 160 -11.40 24.51 -13.10
C VAL A 160 -12.20 25.26 -12.03
N LYS A 161 -13.44 24.82 -11.82
CA LYS A 161 -14.27 25.24 -10.69
C LYS A 161 -13.47 25.01 -9.42
N LYS A 162 -13.05 26.10 -8.76
CA LYS A 162 -12.36 26.02 -7.48
C LYS A 162 -13.33 25.45 -6.45
N HIS A 163 -12.92 24.39 -5.77
CA HIS A 163 -13.71 23.82 -4.68
C HIS A 163 -13.91 24.85 -3.57
N THR A 164 -15.11 24.87 -2.99
CA THR A 164 -15.35 25.59 -1.73
C THR A 164 -14.52 24.97 -0.60
N PRO A 165 -14.20 25.70 0.48
CA PRO A 165 -13.54 25.12 1.65
C PRO A 165 -14.28 23.90 2.24
N GLN A 166 -15.60 23.85 2.08
CA GLN A 166 -16.46 22.75 2.49
C GLN A 166 -16.30 21.51 1.58
N GLU A 167 -16.38 21.67 0.25
CA GLU A 167 -16.07 20.60 -0.71
C GLU A 167 -14.63 20.07 -0.52
N THR A 168 -13.70 20.99 -0.30
CA THR A 168 -12.28 20.72 -0.02
C THR A 168 -12.12 19.82 1.22
N LEU A 169 -12.82 20.14 2.32
CA LEU A 169 -12.80 19.35 3.55
C LEU A 169 -13.53 18.00 3.37
N ALA A 170 -14.61 17.95 2.60
CA ALA A 170 -15.31 16.70 2.30
C ALA A 170 -14.40 15.71 1.57
N ILE A 171 -13.72 16.16 0.50
CA ILE A 171 -12.76 15.33 -0.25
C ILE A 171 -11.58 14.90 0.64
N PHE A 172 -11.10 15.77 1.53
CA PHE A 172 -10.04 15.43 2.49
C PHE A 172 -10.44 14.27 3.42
N VAL A 173 -11.65 14.33 3.99
CA VAL A 173 -12.17 13.32 4.91
C VAL A 173 -12.56 12.03 4.17
N GLU A 174 -13.22 12.10 3.01
CA GLU A 174 -13.62 10.90 2.27
C GLU A 174 -12.47 10.12 1.65
N GLY A 175 -11.33 10.77 1.39
CA GLY A 175 -10.13 10.13 0.87
C GLY A 175 -9.17 9.58 1.93
N ASP A 176 -9.53 9.63 3.23
CA ASP A 176 -8.68 9.26 4.36
C ASP A 176 -7.27 9.88 4.30
N PHE A 177 -7.16 11.12 3.78
CA PHE A 177 -5.87 11.76 3.56
C PHE A 177 -5.24 12.22 4.89
N THR A 178 -3.97 11.91 5.10
CA THR A 178 -3.17 12.64 6.10
C THR A 178 -2.91 14.07 5.62
N THR A 179 -2.73 15.01 6.54
CA THR A 179 -2.43 16.43 6.22
C THR A 179 -1.29 16.57 5.21
N ARG A 180 -0.22 15.77 5.36
CA ARG A 180 0.93 15.76 4.46
C ARG A 180 0.62 15.18 3.06
N GLN A 181 -0.26 14.18 2.97
CA GLN A 181 -0.73 13.71 1.67
C GLN A 181 -1.59 14.78 1.00
N TRP A 182 -2.46 15.46 1.76
CA TRP A 182 -3.30 16.53 1.25
C TRP A 182 -2.52 17.73 0.72
N GLU A 183 -1.48 18.17 1.43
CA GLU A 183 -0.53 19.19 0.97
C GLU A 183 0.09 18.86 -0.40
N ILE A 184 0.36 17.58 -0.67
CA ILE A 184 0.87 17.09 -1.95
C ILE A 184 -0.27 16.98 -2.98
N PHE A 185 -1.46 16.54 -2.57
CA PHE A 185 -2.63 16.32 -3.43
C PHE A 185 -3.23 17.64 -3.94
N HIS A 186 -3.13 18.71 -3.17
CA HIS A 186 -3.58 20.06 -3.55
C HIS A 186 -2.87 20.63 -4.78
N VAL A 187 -1.76 20.01 -5.21
CA VAL A 187 -1.04 20.35 -6.45
C VAL A 187 -1.65 19.66 -7.69
N PHE A 188 -2.51 18.64 -7.53
CA PHE A 188 -2.81 17.65 -8.58
C PHE A 188 -4.30 17.26 -8.76
N SER A 189 -5.17 18.28 -8.92
CA SER A 189 -6.53 18.21 -9.50
C SER A 189 -7.72 17.98 -8.54
N SER A 190 -8.91 17.80 -9.13
CA SER A 190 -10.21 18.26 -8.60
C SER A 190 -11.36 17.39 -9.12
N LEU A 191 -12.51 17.49 -8.44
CA LEU A 191 -13.89 17.10 -8.80
C LEU A 191 -14.38 15.68 -8.46
N CYS A 192 -15.39 15.62 -7.57
CA CYS A 192 -16.73 15.04 -7.83
C CYS A 192 -17.76 15.50 -6.76
N ASP A 193 -19.06 15.29 -7.02
CA ASP A 193 -20.21 15.68 -6.15
C ASP A 193 -21.35 14.64 -6.26
N TRP A 194 -22.31 14.59 -5.31
CA TRP A 194 -23.29 13.47 -5.15
C TRP A 194 -24.79 13.84 -5.13
N CYS A 195 -25.67 12.82 -5.13
CA CYS A 195 -27.09 12.86 -5.54
C CYS A 195 -28.18 13.10 -4.46
N GLN A 196 -29.44 13.29 -4.91
CA GLN A 196 -30.66 13.62 -4.14
C GLN A 196 -31.61 12.43 -3.85
N ASN A 197 -32.72 12.69 -3.12
CA ASN A 197 -33.59 11.73 -2.40
C ASN A 197 -35.10 11.92 -2.69
N LYS A 198 -36.00 10.96 -2.37
CA LYS A 198 -37.47 11.16 -2.38
C LYS A 198 -38.28 10.24 -1.42
N ARG A 199 -39.49 10.72 -1.06
CA ARG A 199 -40.42 10.27 0.02
C ARG A 199 -41.51 9.31 -0.50
N ARG A 200 -42.54 8.81 0.21
CA ARG A 200 -43.13 8.98 1.57
C ARG A 200 -43.47 7.56 2.11
N THR A 201 -43.99 7.29 3.31
CA THR A 201 -44.53 8.09 4.44
C THR A 201 -43.91 7.63 5.78
N SER A 202 -44.01 8.32 6.92
CA SER A 202 -44.75 9.56 7.26
C SER A 202 -44.05 10.83 6.76
N THR A 203 -44.09 11.95 7.50
CA THR A 203 -43.18 13.09 7.20
C THR A 203 -41.86 12.92 7.93
N ILE A 204 -41.17 11.84 7.58
CA ILE A 204 -39.76 11.65 7.84
C ILE A 204 -39.02 12.79 7.11
N ILE A 205 -38.62 13.82 7.87
CA ILE A 205 -37.90 14.98 7.34
C ILE A 205 -36.50 14.54 6.88
N TRP A 206 -35.88 13.65 7.66
CA TRP A 206 -34.62 12.98 7.38
C TRP A 206 -34.62 11.57 7.98
N GLN A 207 -34.02 10.63 7.28
CA GLN A 207 -33.69 9.29 7.76
C GLN A 207 -32.34 8.91 7.16
N ASN A 208 -31.50 8.25 7.96
CA ASN A 208 -30.25 7.69 7.48
C ASN A 208 -30.53 6.54 6.51
N SER A 209 -30.01 6.63 5.28
CA SER A 209 -30.12 5.57 4.27
C SER A 209 -29.22 4.36 4.55
N VAL A 210 -28.20 4.51 5.40
CA VAL A 210 -27.27 3.45 5.78
C VAL A 210 -27.03 3.49 7.30
N PRO A 211 -27.99 3.01 8.13
CA PRO A 211 -27.93 3.11 9.59
C PRO A 211 -26.68 2.47 10.20
N SER A 212 -26.23 1.33 9.66
CA SER A 212 -25.06 0.60 10.12
C SER A 212 -23.72 1.15 9.60
N SER A 213 -23.70 2.26 8.86
CA SER A 213 -22.44 2.82 8.34
C SER A 213 -21.68 3.59 9.41
N VAL A 214 -20.39 3.26 9.56
CA VAL A 214 -19.44 3.99 10.42
C VAL A 214 -19.42 5.50 10.13
N ARG A 215 -19.75 5.94 8.91
CA ARG A 215 -19.82 7.36 8.52
C ARG A 215 -20.86 8.17 9.30
N PHE A 216 -21.91 7.54 9.79
CA PHE A 216 -22.97 8.19 10.58
C PHE A 216 -22.84 7.93 12.09
N CYS A 217 -21.94 7.04 12.51
CA CYS A 217 -21.62 6.80 13.91
C CYS A 217 -20.74 7.94 14.44
N LYS A 218 -21.30 8.83 15.26
CA LYS A 218 -20.57 9.96 15.84
C LYS A 218 -19.98 9.56 17.20
N PRO A 219 -18.66 9.66 17.43
CA PRO A 219 -18.06 9.33 18.71
C PRO A 219 -18.47 10.37 19.77
N ILE A 220 -19.07 9.90 20.87
CA ILE A 220 -19.42 10.74 22.03
C ILE A 220 -18.22 10.87 22.98
N ARG A 221 -17.55 9.74 23.28
CA ARG A 221 -16.41 9.65 24.18
C ARG A 221 -15.45 8.56 23.70
N ILE A 222 -14.15 8.81 23.81
CA ILE A 222 -13.09 7.82 23.54
C ILE A 222 -12.18 7.76 24.78
N ARG A 223 -11.96 6.56 25.32
CA ARG A 223 -11.00 6.28 26.41
C ARG A 223 -10.04 5.19 25.93
N LEU A 224 -8.75 5.32 26.27
CA LEU A 224 -7.75 4.28 26.02
C LEU A 224 -7.55 3.45 27.28
N ILE A 225 -8.51 2.56 27.57
CA ILE A 225 -8.52 1.67 28.73
C ILE A 225 -9.04 0.30 28.28
N SER A 226 -8.58 -0.78 28.90
CA SER A 226 -9.16 -2.12 28.72
C SER A 226 -10.62 -2.16 29.15
N GLU A 227 -11.49 -2.78 28.36
CA GLU A 227 -12.89 -3.01 28.72
C GLU A 227 -12.99 -3.89 29.98
N THR A 228 -13.70 -3.41 31.00
CA THR A 228 -14.06 -4.19 32.20
C THR A 228 -15.53 -3.98 32.55
N LYS A 229 -16.09 -4.91 33.33
CA LYS A 229 -17.47 -4.79 33.82
C LYS A 229 -17.67 -3.51 34.64
N ASP A 230 -16.69 -3.15 35.46
CA ASP A 230 -16.76 -1.98 36.33
C ASP A 230 -16.79 -0.67 35.51
N ILE A 231 -15.96 -0.57 34.46
CA ILE A 231 -15.98 0.57 33.53
C ILE A 231 -17.31 0.63 32.77
N THR A 232 -17.87 -0.51 32.37
CA THR A 232 -19.19 -0.56 31.72
C THR A 232 -20.30 -0.05 32.66
N LYS A 233 -20.23 -0.40 33.95
CA LYS A 233 -21.14 0.08 35.00
C LYS A 233 -20.91 1.54 35.40
N GLU A 234 -19.72 2.09 35.21
CA GLU A 234 -19.41 3.52 35.37
C GLU A 234 -19.95 4.35 34.19
N GLU A 235 -19.70 3.91 32.95
CA GLU A 235 -20.03 4.66 31.73
C GLU A 235 -21.54 4.67 31.43
N LYS A 236 -22.27 3.59 31.69
CA LYS A 236 -23.73 3.55 31.46
C LYS A 236 -24.49 4.67 32.19
N PRO A 237 -24.43 4.81 33.53
CA PRO A 237 -25.13 5.88 34.24
C PRO A 237 -24.56 7.26 33.90
N TYR A 238 -23.28 7.36 33.53
CA TYR A 238 -22.70 8.61 33.04
C TYR A 238 -23.38 9.10 31.75
N ILE A 239 -23.57 8.23 30.75
CA ILE A 239 -24.28 8.59 29.51
C ILE A 239 -25.80 8.71 29.74
N GLU A 240 -26.42 7.85 30.55
CA GLU A 240 -27.86 7.96 30.90
C GLU A 240 -28.17 9.30 31.57
N ASN A 241 -27.33 9.76 32.50
CA ASN A 241 -27.45 11.08 33.12
C ASN A 241 -27.27 12.22 32.10
N GLN A 242 -26.34 12.08 31.13
CA GLN A 242 -26.23 13.06 30.04
C GLN A 242 -27.49 13.10 29.18
N VAL A 243 -28.06 11.94 28.84
CA VAL A 243 -29.31 11.82 28.06
C VAL A 243 -30.50 12.44 28.82
N GLN A 244 -30.61 12.20 30.13
CA GLN A 244 -31.67 12.80 30.96
C GLN A 244 -31.57 14.33 31.04
N ASN A 245 -30.35 14.89 30.98
CA ASN A 245 -30.12 16.33 30.98
C ASN A 245 -30.10 16.97 29.57
N LEU A 246 -30.45 16.23 28.50
CA LEU A 246 -30.55 16.79 27.16
C LEU A 246 -31.72 17.79 27.07
N THR A 247 -31.39 19.02 26.70
CA THR A 247 -32.39 20.06 26.40
C THR A 247 -32.82 19.99 24.94
N GLU A 248 -34.06 20.41 24.66
CA GLU A 248 -34.58 20.50 23.30
C GLU A 248 -33.75 21.50 22.48
N THR A 249 -33.28 21.09 21.30
CA THR A 249 -32.58 22.02 20.40
C THR A 249 -33.59 22.94 19.75
N GLN A 250 -33.42 24.25 19.95
CA GLN A 250 -34.27 25.27 19.35
C GLN A 250 -33.54 25.88 18.16
N ILE A 251 -34.14 25.79 16.97
CA ILE A 251 -33.62 26.38 15.74
C ILE A 251 -34.52 27.57 15.39
N GLN A 252 -33.94 28.78 15.41
CA GLN A 252 -34.60 29.97 14.91
C GLN A 252 -34.53 29.97 13.38
N THR A 253 -35.68 29.83 12.73
CA THR A 253 -35.85 30.15 11.31
C THR A 253 -36.38 31.58 11.19
N PRO A 254 -36.38 32.21 10.00
CA PRO A 254 -36.97 33.53 9.81
C PRO A 254 -38.49 33.61 10.10
N GLU A 255 -39.17 32.46 10.16
CA GLU A 255 -40.63 32.35 10.24
C GLU A 255 -41.10 31.78 11.59
N GLU A 256 -40.34 30.85 12.20
CA GLU A 256 -40.70 30.22 13.48
C GLU A 256 -39.49 29.70 14.29
N ILE A 257 -39.74 29.31 15.55
CA ILE A 257 -38.79 28.60 16.42
C ILE A 257 -39.13 27.10 16.42
N VAL A 258 -38.36 26.31 15.68
CA VAL A 258 -38.51 24.85 15.63
C VAL A 258 -37.85 24.24 16.86
N LYS A 259 -38.58 23.41 17.62
CA LYS A 259 -38.04 22.66 18.77
C LYS A 259 -37.88 21.19 18.44
N ILE A 260 -36.67 20.66 18.65
CA ILE A 260 -36.32 19.26 18.36
C ILE A 260 -36.08 18.51 19.67
N LYS A 261 -36.87 17.45 19.89
CA LYS A 261 -36.69 16.47 20.97
C LYS A 261 -35.77 15.34 20.52
N HIS A 262 -34.89 14.88 21.40
CA HIS A 262 -33.86 13.87 21.09
C HIS A 262 -34.06 12.59 21.91
N PRO A 263 -34.94 11.66 21.47
CA PRO A 263 -35.06 10.35 22.10
C PRO A 263 -33.83 9.51 21.77
N MET A 264 -33.03 9.16 22.79
CA MET A 264 -31.84 8.31 22.66
C MET A 264 -32.15 6.89 23.15
N LEU A 265 -31.69 5.87 22.42
CA LEU A 265 -31.88 4.46 22.75
C LEU A 265 -30.52 3.73 22.70
N PHE A 266 -30.22 2.92 23.71
CA PHE A 266 -28.98 2.15 23.81
C PHE A 266 -29.13 0.78 23.12
N THR A 267 -29.34 0.77 21.81
CA THR A 267 -29.53 -0.47 21.02
C THR A 267 -28.24 -1.06 20.46
N VAL A 268 -27.24 -0.22 20.16
CA VAL A 268 -25.95 -0.65 19.57
C VAL A 268 -24.97 -1.01 20.70
N VAL A 269 -25.20 -2.15 21.33
CA VAL A 269 -24.43 -2.65 22.48
C VAL A 269 -24.18 -4.15 22.30
N ASP A 270 -22.91 -4.59 22.37
CA ASP A 270 -22.54 -6.01 22.29
C ASP A 270 -23.18 -6.83 23.42
N GLY A 271 -23.48 -8.11 23.16
CA GLY A 271 -24.10 -9.00 24.15
C GLY A 271 -23.32 -9.10 25.47
N LYS A 272 -21.99 -9.05 25.46
CA LYS A 272 -21.16 -9.07 26.68
C LYS A 272 -21.26 -7.75 27.44
N VAL A 273 -21.30 -6.62 26.75
CA VAL A 273 -21.49 -5.29 27.34
C VAL A 273 -22.90 -5.20 27.94
N CYS A 274 -23.91 -5.70 27.24
CA CYS A 274 -25.29 -5.78 27.74
C CYS A 274 -25.39 -6.67 29.00
N ASN A 275 -24.78 -7.86 28.98
CA ASN A 275 -24.67 -8.74 30.15
C ASN A 275 -23.95 -8.06 31.32
N ALA A 276 -22.86 -7.33 31.07
CA ALA A 276 -22.14 -6.57 32.11
C ALA A 276 -22.96 -5.39 32.67
N ALA A 277 -23.80 -4.77 31.83
CA ALA A 277 -24.64 -3.62 32.17
C ALA A 277 -26.01 -3.99 32.81
N THR A 278 -26.37 -5.28 32.81
CA THR A 278 -27.62 -5.83 33.37
C THR A 278 -27.37 -6.84 34.49
N ASP A 279 -26.12 -7.23 34.73
CA ASP A 279 -25.72 -8.33 35.62
C ASP A 279 -26.32 -9.71 35.26
N ILE A 280 -26.79 -9.88 34.02
CA ILE A 280 -27.32 -11.14 33.50
C ILE A 280 -26.17 -12.00 32.93
N ALA A 281 -26.14 -13.28 33.29
CA ALA A 281 -25.17 -14.25 32.80
C ALA A 281 -25.72 -15.05 31.60
N SER A 282 -26.01 -14.39 30.47
CA SER A 282 -26.32 -15.10 29.22
C SER A 282 -25.03 -15.51 28.48
N ASN A 283 -24.95 -16.74 27.95
CA ASN A 283 -23.68 -17.35 27.55
C ASN A 283 -23.71 -18.09 26.20
N TYR A 284 -24.77 -17.93 25.40
CA TYR A 284 -25.12 -18.90 24.36
C TYR A 284 -25.14 -18.30 22.96
N ALA A 285 -24.36 -18.89 22.07
CA ALA A 285 -24.44 -18.68 20.62
C ALA A 285 -24.84 -20.00 19.95
N LEU A 286 -25.55 -19.89 18.82
CA LEU A 286 -26.15 -21.01 18.07
C LEU A 286 -25.16 -22.15 17.78
N LEU A 287 -23.91 -21.81 17.43
CA LEU A 287 -22.87 -22.78 17.09
C LEU A 287 -22.30 -23.54 18.29
N CYS A 288 -22.39 -23.01 19.52
CA CYS A 288 -22.06 -23.77 20.73
C CYS A 288 -23.06 -24.90 20.96
N LEU A 289 -24.35 -24.66 20.69
CA LEU A 289 -25.40 -25.68 20.78
C LEU A 289 -25.18 -26.77 19.73
N ALA A 290 -24.83 -26.39 18.48
CA ALA A 290 -24.57 -27.32 17.38
C ALA A 290 -23.51 -28.39 17.70
N TYR A 291 -22.42 -28.02 18.40
CA TYR A 291 -21.38 -28.98 18.81
C TYR A 291 -21.84 -29.96 19.91
N GLN A 292 -22.90 -29.61 20.66
CA GLN A 292 -23.43 -30.40 21.77
C GLN A 292 -24.64 -31.27 21.38
N LEU A 293 -25.25 -31.04 20.21
CA LEU A 293 -26.39 -31.83 19.71
C LEU A 293 -26.19 -33.36 19.81
N PRO A 294 -25.02 -33.96 19.45
CA PRO A 294 -24.83 -35.41 19.55
C PRO A 294 -24.72 -35.93 20.99
N LEU A 295 -24.42 -35.05 21.96
CA LEU A 295 -24.27 -35.41 23.37
C LEU A 295 -25.58 -35.30 24.15
N GLN A 296 -26.55 -34.51 23.65
CA GLN A 296 -27.82 -34.21 24.33
C GLN A 296 -27.65 -33.74 25.79
N LYS A 297 -26.50 -33.12 26.09
CA LYS A 297 -26.06 -32.71 27.43
C LYS A 297 -25.46 -31.33 27.39
N TRP A 298 -25.74 -30.57 28.45
CA TRP A 298 -25.26 -29.21 28.64
C TRP A 298 -23.72 -29.10 28.79
N GLN A 299 -23.09 -30.10 29.40
CA GLN A 299 -21.65 -30.12 29.66
C GLN A 299 -21.02 -31.44 29.20
N ALA A 300 -19.93 -31.32 28.43
CA ALA A 300 -19.02 -32.43 28.14
C ALA A 300 -18.00 -32.53 29.27
N LEU A 301 -18.31 -33.31 30.31
CA LEU A 301 -17.46 -33.45 31.50
C LEU A 301 -16.42 -34.56 31.31
N THR A 302 -16.87 -35.71 30.79
CA THR A 302 -16.03 -36.88 30.56
C THR A 302 -15.06 -36.69 29.39
N LEU A 303 -13.99 -37.50 29.36
CA LEU A 303 -13.01 -37.45 28.28
C LEU A 303 -13.63 -37.84 26.93
N GLU A 304 -14.54 -38.81 26.90
CA GLU A 304 -15.23 -39.24 25.68
C GLU A 304 -16.18 -38.17 25.16
N GLU A 305 -17.01 -37.55 26.01
CA GLU A 305 -17.86 -36.42 25.59
C GLU A 305 -17.04 -35.28 24.99
N LYS A 306 -15.87 -34.96 25.57
CA LYS A 306 -14.93 -33.95 25.04
C LYS A 306 -14.36 -34.35 23.68
N LYS A 307 -14.03 -35.63 23.46
CA LYS A 307 -13.61 -36.13 22.14
C LYS A 307 -14.74 -36.03 21.12
N THR A 308 -15.95 -36.45 21.45
CA THR A 308 -17.13 -36.38 20.56
C THR A 308 -17.46 -34.93 20.18
N ALA A 309 -17.44 -34.00 21.14
CA ALA A 309 -17.64 -32.58 20.86
C ALA A 309 -16.54 -32.01 19.95
N LYS A 310 -15.27 -32.38 20.18
CA LYS A 310 -14.15 -31.97 19.32
C LYS A 310 -14.27 -32.53 17.89
N GLN A 311 -14.58 -33.81 17.73
CA GLN A 311 -14.80 -34.45 16.43
C GLN A 311 -15.99 -33.83 15.69
N THR A 312 -17.08 -33.54 16.41
CA THR A 312 -18.26 -32.86 15.85
C THR A 312 -17.92 -31.45 15.38
N LYS A 313 -17.17 -30.68 16.18
CA LYS A 313 -16.62 -29.37 15.78
C LYS A 313 -15.76 -29.49 14.53
N GLU A 314 -14.79 -30.40 14.49
CA GLU A 314 -13.92 -30.60 13.32
C GLU A 314 -14.69 -31.02 12.07
N LYS A 315 -15.72 -31.87 12.19
CA LYS A 315 -16.61 -32.25 11.09
C LYS A 315 -17.40 -31.06 10.56
N ILE A 316 -18.03 -30.28 11.44
CA ILE A 316 -18.82 -29.10 11.08
C ILE A 316 -17.94 -28.03 10.41
N LEU A 317 -16.78 -27.73 11.01
CA LEU A 317 -15.81 -26.77 10.46
C LEU A 317 -15.30 -27.21 9.07
N ARG A 318 -15.10 -28.51 8.86
CA ARG A 318 -14.74 -29.05 7.55
C ARG A 318 -15.88 -28.89 6.54
N GLY A 319 -17.12 -29.22 6.91
CA GLY A 319 -18.30 -29.01 6.06
C GLY A 319 -18.46 -27.55 5.62
N PHE A 320 -18.36 -26.60 6.56
CA PHE A 320 -18.37 -25.16 6.23
C PHE A 320 -17.28 -24.75 5.23
N LYS A 321 -16.08 -25.35 5.32
CA LYS A 321 -14.98 -25.11 4.39
C LYS A 321 -15.19 -25.76 3.02
N GLU A 322 -15.68 -26.99 2.98
CA GLU A 322 -15.84 -27.77 1.76
C GLU A 322 -17.08 -27.36 0.96
N GLU A 323 -18.19 -27.08 1.63
CA GLU A 323 -19.48 -26.73 1.01
C GLU A 323 -19.63 -25.22 0.74
N MET A 324 -19.13 -24.36 1.65
CA MET A 324 -19.29 -22.91 1.56
C MET A 324 -17.97 -22.12 1.45
N GLY A 325 -16.82 -22.79 1.37
CA GLY A 325 -15.51 -22.14 1.25
C GLY A 325 -15.03 -21.42 2.52
N PHE A 326 -15.76 -21.52 3.64
CA PHE A 326 -15.50 -20.71 4.83
C PHE A 326 -14.35 -21.25 5.68
N LEU A 327 -13.46 -20.34 6.10
CA LEU A 327 -12.42 -20.59 7.08
C LEU A 327 -12.83 -19.96 8.41
N VAL A 328 -12.93 -20.77 9.47
CA VAL A 328 -13.17 -20.27 10.83
C VAL A 328 -11.84 -20.02 11.51
N ASP A 329 -11.61 -18.78 11.92
CA ASP A 329 -10.39 -18.37 12.60
C ASP A 329 -10.28 -19.00 14.01
N VAL A 330 -9.06 -19.27 14.45
CA VAL A 330 -8.74 -19.89 15.73
C VAL A 330 -7.75 -18.99 16.47
N PRO A 331 -8.21 -18.18 17.44
CA PRO A 331 -7.33 -17.27 18.17
C PRO A 331 -6.34 -18.07 19.03
N ASN A 332 -5.05 -17.83 18.83
CA ASN A 332 -3.96 -18.53 19.56
C ASN A 332 -3.87 -18.17 21.05
N ALA A 333 -4.51 -17.08 21.49
CA ALA A 333 -4.28 -16.46 22.80
C ALA A 333 -5.16 -17.03 23.93
N GLY A 334 -5.20 -18.36 24.11
CA GLY A 334 -5.81 -19.06 25.27
C GLY A 334 -7.34 -18.98 25.41
N ASN A 335 -7.96 -17.96 24.82
CA ASN A 335 -9.39 -17.82 24.70
C ASN A 335 -9.93 -18.87 23.73
N LEU A 336 -10.76 -19.78 24.24
CA LEU A 336 -11.68 -20.56 23.40
C LEU A 336 -12.35 -19.60 22.42
N THR A 337 -12.37 -19.95 21.13
CA THR A 337 -13.02 -19.20 20.02
C THR A 337 -14.24 -18.47 20.55
N SER A 338 -14.13 -17.15 20.74
CA SER A 338 -15.19 -16.33 21.34
C SER A 338 -16.46 -16.57 20.51
N PRO A 339 -17.51 -17.19 21.06
CA PRO A 339 -18.57 -17.79 20.24
C PRO A 339 -19.49 -16.75 19.59
N TYR A 340 -19.19 -15.47 19.79
CA TYR A 340 -19.92 -14.28 19.37
C TYR A 340 -19.41 -13.64 18.06
N TYR A 341 -18.25 -14.06 17.52
CA TYR A 341 -17.69 -13.42 16.32
C TYR A 341 -17.12 -14.45 15.33
N PHE A 342 -17.89 -14.70 14.27
CA PHE A 342 -17.41 -15.37 13.06
C PHE A 342 -16.98 -14.32 12.05
N LEU A 343 -15.68 -14.12 11.88
CA LEU A 343 -15.14 -13.28 10.82
C LEU A 343 -15.19 -14.05 9.49
N LEU A 344 -16.26 -13.86 8.73
CA LEU A 344 -16.45 -14.53 7.44
C LEU A 344 -15.72 -13.79 6.33
N TRP A 345 -14.69 -14.41 5.76
CA TRP A 345 -14.01 -13.93 4.57
C TRP A 345 -14.66 -14.53 3.31
N THR A 346 -15.32 -13.69 2.51
CA THR A 346 -16.10 -14.14 1.33
C THR A 346 -15.32 -14.12 0.01
N GLY A 347 -13.98 -14.00 0.06
CA GLY A 347 -13.11 -13.88 -1.12
C GLY A 347 -13.13 -12.50 -1.79
N ASP A 348 -14.31 -11.89 -1.94
CA ASP A 348 -14.53 -10.60 -2.63
C ASP A 348 -14.19 -9.35 -1.80
N ARG A 349 -13.20 -9.47 -0.91
CA ARG A 349 -12.70 -8.42 0.03
C ARG A 349 -13.71 -7.89 1.05
N ASN A 350 -14.92 -8.44 1.12
CA ASN A 350 -15.90 -8.10 2.13
C ASN A 350 -15.89 -9.09 3.30
N TRP A 351 -16.08 -8.56 4.50
CA TRP A 351 -16.32 -9.32 5.72
C TRP A 351 -17.82 -9.33 6.01
N ALA A 352 -18.39 -10.50 6.27
CA ALA A 352 -19.76 -10.60 6.79
C ALA A 352 -19.72 -10.82 8.30
N VAL A 353 -20.63 -10.15 9.01
CA VAL A 353 -20.95 -10.38 10.43
C VAL A 353 -22.43 -10.75 10.46
N PHE A 354 -22.75 -11.85 11.13
CA PHE A 354 -24.14 -12.29 11.35
C PHE A 354 -24.47 -12.13 12.82
N ASP A 355 -25.38 -11.22 13.12
CA ASP A 355 -26.13 -11.16 14.36
C ASP A 355 -27.54 -11.68 14.07
N ASP A 356 -28.03 -12.63 14.86
CA ASP A 356 -29.37 -13.20 14.70
C ASP A 356 -30.35 -12.55 15.69
N GLU A 357 -31.39 -11.89 15.18
CA GLU A 357 -32.47 -11.36 16.01
C GLU A 357 -33.44 -12.47 16.43
N GLY A 358 -33.53 -12.72 17.73
CA GLY A 358 -34.76 -13.06 18.46
C GLY A 358 -35.61 -14.26 18.01
N LEU A 359 -35.62 -15.32 18.84
CA LEU A 359 -36.81 -16.17 19.00
C LEU A 359 -37.15 -16.36 20.47
N THR A 360 -38.29 -15.79 20.88
CA THR A 360 -38.90 -15.99 22.19
C THR A 360 -39.76 -17.25 22.22
N SER A 361 -39.61 -18.09 23.25
CA SER A 361 -40.74 -18.89 23.77
C SER A 361 -40.53 -19.26 25.24
N ASN A 362 -41.60 -19.16 26.02
CA ASN A 362 -41.64 -19.43 27.46
C ASN A 362 -41.62 -20.94 27.77
N GLY A 363 -41.30 -21.34 29.01
CA GLY A 363 -41.73 -22.65 29.51
C GLY A 363 -41.01 -23.24 30.73
N ILE A 364 -41.22 -22.65 31.91
CA ILE A 364 -40.92 -23.19 33.27
C ILE A 364 -39.42 -23.30 33.62
#